data_AF-A0A966YZQ2-F1
#
_entry.id   AF-A0A966YZQ2-F1
#
_cell.length_a   1.000
_cell.length_b   1.000
_cell.length_c   1.000
_cell.angle_alpha   90.00
_cell.angle_beta   90.00
_cell.angle_gamma   90.00
#
_symmetry.space_group_name_H-M   'P 1'
#
loop_
_entity.id
_entity.type
_entity.pdbx_description
1 polymer ?
#
loop_
_entity_poly.entity_id
_entity_poly.type
_entity_poly.pdbx_seq_one_letter_code
_entity_poly.pdbx_strand_id
1 'polypeptide(L)'
;MSASVKQPAFVVEVPYTTSPKMTRYEGPLIDPNPEPRYLDAKRRELDLLGPELFAQSDTAQTRELISKAATALNCANASPIERIEDLALCLNEDVALLENDVLTAICFCFPSSWVPAKRLGMALAQIHHPVADGERLVQASPKIAHVMSDLQQGPFDAMSGRLVIVRS
;
A
#
# COMPACT_ATOMS: atom_id res chain seq x y z
N MET A 1 25.68 18.95 29.62
CA MET A 1 25.87 19.49 28.25
C MET A 1 24.78 18.87 27.38
N SER A 2 23.74 19.63 27.04
CA SER A 2 22.61 19.14 26.24
C SER A 2 22.83 19.48 24.78
N ALA A 3 22.97 18.48 23.92
CA ALA A 3 23.09 18.65 22.48
C ALA A 3 21.70 18.96 21.89
N SER A 4 21.56 20.14 21.29
CA SER A 4 20.38 20.55 20.52
C SER A 4 20.39 19.83 19.18
N VAL A 5 19.43 18.92 18.98
CA VAL A 5 19.21 18.25 17.69
C VAL A 5 18.52 19.24 16.76
N LYS A 6 19.22 19.68 15.71
CA LYS A 6 18.61 20.42 14.60
C LYS A 6 17.74 19.46 13.79
N GLN A 7 16.43 19.70 13.78
CA GLN A 7 15.53 19.05 12.82
C GLN A 7 15.94 19.46 11.39
N PRO A 8 15.95 18.54 10.42
CA PRO A 8 16.22 18.89 9.04
C PRO A 8 15.09 19.80 8.52
N ALA A 9 15.49 20.90 7.88
CA ALA A 9 14.56 21.85 7.29
C ALA A 9 13.78 21.15 6.16
N PHE A 10 12.46 21.14 6.25
CA PHE A 10 11.60 20.70 5.17
C PHE A 10 11.65 21.76 4.07
N VAL A 11 12.29 21.46 2.94
CA VAL A 11 12.37 22.37 1.80
C VAL A 11 11.06 22.27 1.02
N VAL A 12 10.29 23.35 1.03
CA VAL A 12 9.08 23.48 0.19
C VAL A 12 9.51 24.09 -1.15
N GLU A 13 9.39 23.33 -2.25
CA GLU A 13 9.64 23.83 -3.61
C GLU A 13 8.54 24.80 -4.05
N VAL A 14 8.92 25.87 -4.77
CA VAL A 14 8.00 26.87 -5.34
C VAL A 14 8.19 26.93 -6.86
N PRO A 15 7.13 26.72 -7.68
CA PRO A 15 5.74 26.54 -7.28
C PRO A 15 5.47 25.15 -6.68
N TYR A 16 4.71 25.11 -5.59
CA TYR A 16 4.26 23.86 -4.97
C TYR A 16 3.29 23.15 -5.91
N THR A 17 3.55 21.86 -6.17
CA THR A 17 2.68 20.99 -6.99
C THR A 17 2.12 19.88 -6.10
N THR A 18 0.81 19.64 -6.22
CA THR A 18 0.09 18.51 -5.59
C THR A 18 0.16 17.24 -6.44
N SER A 19 0.88 17.26 -7.57
CA SER A 19 1.01 16.09 -8.42
C SER A 19 1.75 14.99 -7.66
N PRO A 20 1.21 13.76 -7.59
CA PRO A 20 1.90 12.64 -6.96
C PRO A 20 3.19 12.39 -7.73
N LYS A 21 4.33 12.69 -7.11
CA LYS A 21 5.65 12.30 -7.62
C LYS A 21 5.81 10.81 -7.35
N MET A 22 5.38 9.98 -8.29
CA MET A 22 5.70 8.54 -8.26
C MET A 22 7.07 8.36 -8.88
N THR A 23 8.06 8.07 -8.05
CA THR A 23 9.38 7.62 -8.52
C THR A 23 9.42 6.11 -8.48
N ARG A 24 9.92 5.50 -9.56
CA ARG A 24 10.22 4.06 -9.58
C ARG A 24 11.21 3.78 -8.45
N TYR A 25 10.86 2.85 -7.56
CA TYR A 25 11.78 2.40 -6.53
C TYR A 25 12.64 1.27 -7.10
N GLU A 26 13.95 1.50 -7.15
CA GLU A 26 14.94 0.54 -7.69
C GLU A 26 15.43 -0.48 -6.65
N GLY A 27 14.86 -0.46 -5.43
CA GLY A 27 15.17 -1.43 -4.39
C GLY A 27 14.29 -2.69 -4.45
N PRO A 28 14.43 -3.61 -3.48
CA PRO A 28 13.66 -4.86 -3.45
C PRO A 28 12.15 -4.60 -3.31
N LEU A 29 11.33 -5.49 -3.90
CA LEU A 29 9.86 -5.40 -3.91
C LEU A 29 9.24 -5.24 -2.52
N ILE A 30 9.83 -5.92 -1.55
CA ILE A 30 9.49 -5.85 -0.14
C ILE A 30 10.77 -5.70 0.66
N ASP A 31 10.64 -5.12 1.86
CA ASP A 31 11.71 -5.22 2.84
C ASP A 31 11.81 -6.67 3.33
N PRO A 32 12.94 -7.38 3.08
CA PRO A 32 13.09 -8.76 3.53
C PRO A 32 13.20 -8.87 5.06
N ASN A 33 13.42 -7.76 5.77
CA ASN A 33 13.52 -7.73 7.22
C ASN A 33 12.56 -6.67 7.79
N PRO A 34 11.27 -7.02 7.97
CA PRO A 34 10.30 -6.12 8.58
C PRO A 34 10.79 -5.53 9.90
N GLU A 35 10.64 -4.23 10.09
CA GLU A 35 11.15 -3.54 11.28
C GLU A 35 10.13 -3.72 12.43
N PRO A 36 10.51 -4.35 13.57
CA PRO A 36 9.56 -4.65 14.64
C PRO A 36 8.82 -3.42 15.18
N ARG A 37 9.51 -2.28 15.28
CA ARG A 37 8.91 -1.01 15.73
C ARG A 37 7.84 -0.49 14.78
N TYR A 38 8.03 -0.68 13.49
CA TYR A 38 7.09 -0.26 12.47
C TYR A 38 5.85 -1.17 12.49
N LEU A 39 6.05 -2.49 12.62
CA LEU A 39 4.95 -3.45 12.77
C LEU A 39 4.13 -3.20 14.05
N ASP A 40 4.79 -2.87 15.17
CA ASP A 40 4.12 -2.48 16.42
C ASP A 40 3.28 -1.21 16.22
N ALA A 41 3.77 -0.24 15.44
CA ALA A 41 3.00 0.95 15.10
C ALA A 41 1.78 0.61 14.24
N LYS A 42 1.93 -0.25 13.21
CA LYS A 42 0.79 -0.75 12.40
C LYS A 42 -0.26 -1.41 13.28
N ARG A 43 0.16 -2.28 14.21
CA ARG A 43 -0.76 -2.97 15.13
C ARG A 43 -1.59 -1.98 15.94
N ARG A 44 -0.96 -0.94 16.50
CA ARG A 44 -1.66 0.10 17.27
C ARG A 44 -2.68 0.86 16.46
N GLU A 45 -2.34 1.23 15.22
CA GLU A 45 -3.28 1.90 14.31
C GLU A 45 -4.46 1.00 13.96
N LEU A 46 -4.20 -0.29 13.68
CA LEU A 46 -5.25 -1.28 13.41
C LEU A 46 -6.16 -1.52 14.62
N ASP A 47 -5.62 -1.55 15.83
CA ASP A 47 -6.41 -1.69 17.06
C ASP A 47 -7.30 -0.46 17.30
N LEU A 48 -6.84 0.73 16.90
CA LEU A 48 -7.54 2.00 17.10
C LEU A 48 -8.60 2.28 16.02
N LEU A 49 -8.26 2.04 14.75
CA LEU A 49 -9.01 2.50 13.57
C LEU A 49 -9.43 1.37 12.63
N GLY A 50 -9.19 0.10 12.97
CA GLY A 50 -9.31 -1.08 12.11
C GLY A 50 -10.31 -1.00 10.95
N PRO A 51 -11.62 -0.83 11.21
CA PRO A 51 -12.65 -0.78 10.15
C PRO A 51 -12.48 0.33 9.11
N GLU A 52 -11.66 1.35 9.39
CA GLU A 52 -11.31 2.42 8.46
C GLU A 52 -10.05 2.09 7.65
N LEU A 53 -9.08 1.38 8.25
CA LEU A 53 -7.74 1.15 7.69
C LEU A 53 -7.65 -0.11 6.82
N PHE A 54 -8.50 -1.10 7.08
CA PHE A 54 -8.52 -2.32 6.29
C PHE A 54 -9.92 -2.77 5.92
N ALA A 55 -10.03 -3.41 4.76
CA ALA A 55 -11.23 -4.07 4.29
C ALA A 55 -10.86 -5.16 3.29
N GLN A 56 -11.66 -6.23 3.25
CA GLN A 56 -11.57 -7.24 2.20
C GLN A 56 -12.97 -7.74 1.84
N SER A 57 -13.13 -8.19 0.60
CA SER A 57 -14.33 -8.88 0.15
C SER A 57 -14.45 -10.24 0.85
N ASP A 58 -15.65 -10.58 1.31
CA ASP A 58 -15.94 -11.89 1.90
C ASP A 58 -16.20 -12.94 0.82
N THR A 59 -15.16 -13.26 0.05
CA THR A 59 -15.21 -14.30 -0.98
C THR A 59 -14.08 -15.31 -0.78
N ALA A 60 -14.27 -16.54 -1.25
CA ALA A 60 -13.24 -17.55 -1.21
C ALA A 60 -12.05 -17.17 -2.10
N GLN A 61 -12.32 -16.53 -3.23
CA GLN A 61 -11.34 -16.05 -4.19
C GLN A 61 -10.41 -15.01 -3.57
N THR A 62 -10.95 -14.02 -2.85
CA THR A 62 -10.16 -13.01 -2.15
C THR A 62 -9.28 -13.64 -1.07
N ARG A 63 -9.80 -14.59 -0.28
CA ARG A 63 -9.00 -15.33 0.72
C ARG A 63 -7.85 -16.12 0.08
N GLU A 64 -8.14 -16.81 -1.02
CA GLU A 64 -7.13 -17.55 -1.78
C GLU A 64 -6.06 -16.61 -2.35
N LEU A 65 -6.44 -15.43 -2.86
CA LEU A 65 -5.49 -14.43 -3.34
C LEU A 65 -4.59 -13.90 -2.23
N ILE A 66 -5.13 -13.62 -1.03
CA ILE A 66 -4.34 -13.23 0.14
C ILE A 66 -3.31 -14.32 0.49
N SER A 67 -3.73 -15.59 0.50
CA SER A 67 -2.84 -16.72 0.81
C SER A 67 -1.73 -16.91 -0.23
N LYS A 68 -2.06 -16.77 -1.52
CA LYS A 68 -1.08 -16.77 -2.61
C LYS A 68 -0.10 -15.61 -2.51
N ALA A 69 -0.60 -14.41 -2.21
CA ALA A 69 0.23 -13.23 -2.01
C ALA A 69 1.21 -13.43 -0.84
N ALA A 70 0.72 -13.90 0.31
CA ALA A 70 1.55 -14.22 1.47
C ALA A 70 2.67 -15.21 1.12
N THR A 71 2.34 -16.25 0.36
CA THR A 71 3.31 -17.26 -0.09
C THR A 71 4.35 -16.65 -1.04
N ALA A 72 3.92 -15.88 -2.04
CA ALA A 72 4.80 -15.23 -3.02
C ALA A 72 5.74 -14.19 -2.37
N LEU A 73 5.28 -13.54 -1.31
CA LEU A 73 6.03 -12.56 -0.54
C LEU A 73 6.85 -13.19 0.60
N ASN A 74 6.92 -14.53 0.69
CA ASN A 74 7.65 -15.27 1.72
C ASN A 74 7.27 -14.88 3.16
N CYS A 75 6.00 -14.54 3.39
CA CYS A 75 5.47 -14.27 4.72
C CYS A 75 5.35 -15.59 5.49
N ALA A 76 6.30 -15.87 6.39
CA ALA A 76 6.35 -17.12 7.14
C ALA A 76 5.19 -17.21 8.14
N ASN A 77 4.35 -18.26 8.03
CA ASN A 77 3.31 -18.56 9.01
C ASN A 77 3.03 -20.07 9.12
N ALA A 78 2.57 -20.50 10.28
CA ALA A 78 2.22 -21.91 10.56
C ALA A 78 0.94 -22.36 9.84
N SER A 79 0.08 -21.41 9.49
CA SER A 79 -1.17 -21.60 8.75
C SER A 79 -1.26 -20.60 7.58
N PRO A 80 -2.08 -20.87 6.56
CA PRO A 80 -2.33 -19.91 5.49
C PRO A 80 -2.82 -18.56 6.04
N ILE A 81 -2.29 -17.47 5.51
CA ILE A 81 -2.81 -16.12 5.79
C ILE A 81 -4.00 -15.89 4.86
N GLU A 82 -5.17 -15.61 5.41
CA GLU A 82 -6.40 -15.35 4.63
C GLU A 82 -7.04 -13.99 4.95
N ARG A 83 -6.40 -13.23 5.85
CA ARG A 83 -6.84 -11.89 6.26
C ARG A 83 -5.82 -10.85 5.81
N ILE A 84 -6.31 -9.75 5.25
CA ILE A 84 -5.46 -8.72 4.65
C ILE A 84 -4.61 -7.99 5.69
N GLU A 85 -5.13 -7.78 6.89
CA GLU A 85 -4.39 -7.16 7.98
C GLU A 85 -3.28 -8.06 8.50
N ASP A 86 -3.50 -9.38 8.56
CA ASP A 86 -2.47 -10.34 8.95
C ASP A 86 -1.33 -10.36 7.94
N LEU A 87 -1.64 -10.29 6.64
CA LEU A 87 -0.64 -10.15 5.58
C LEU A 87 0.13 -8.83 5.73
N ALA A 88 -0.56 -7.72 5.95
CA ALA A 88 0.08 -6.42 6.13
C ALA A 88 0.98 -6.40 7.37
N LEU A 89 0.71 -7.19 8.40
CA LEU A 89 1.52 -7.28 9.61
C LEU A 89 2.76 -8.17 9.45
N CYS A 90 2.91 -8.83 8.30
CA CYS A 90 4.16 -9.48 7.89
C CYS A 90 5.10 -8.53 7.12
N LEU A 91 4.67 -7.30 6.79
CA LEU A 91 5.35 -6.41 5.85
C LEU A 91 5.50 -4.99 6.42
N ASN A 92 6.59 -4.31 6.07
CA ASN A 92 6.71 -2.87 6.30
C ASN A 92 5.74 -2.10 5.39
N GLU A 93 5.46 -2.64 4.22
CA GLU A 93 4.60 -2.02 3.21
C GLU A 93 3.11 -2.15 3.57
N ASP A 94 2.32 -1.18 3.13
CA ASP A 94 0.86 -1.33 3.06
C ASP A 94 0.50 -2.23 1.86
N VAL A 95 -0.68 -2.84 1.89
CA VAL A 95 -1.06 -3.90 0.92
C VAL A 95 -2.39 -3.60 0.26
N ALA A 96 -2.44 -3.76 -1.06
CA ALA A 96 -3.67 -3.76 -1.85
C ALA A 96 -3.69 -4.98 -2.80
N LEU A 97 -4.83 -5.67 -2.85
CA LEU A 97 -5.07 -6.80 -3.74
C LEU A 97 -6.17 -6.45 -4.73
N LEU A 98 -5.94 -6.79 -6.01
CA LEU A 98 -6.93 -6.62 -7.06
C LEU A 98 -7.28 -7.93 -7.74
N GLU A 99 -8.57 -8.11 -7.98
CA GLU A 99 -9.12 -9.16 -8.85
C GLU A 99 -9.80 -8.46 -10.03
N ASN A 100 -9.38 -8.79 -11.26
CA ASN A 100 -9.90 -8.16 -12.49
C ASN A 100 -9.91 -6.61 -12.43
N ASP A 101 -8.79 -6.02 -12.00
CA ASP A 101 -8.61 -4.56 -11.83
C ASP A 101 -9.48 -3.88 -10.75
N VAL A 102 -10.25 -4.66 -9.98
CA VAL A 102 -11.09 -4.19 -8.86
C VAL A 102 -10.41 -4.50 -7.54
N LEU A 103 -10.37 -3.52 -6.63
CA LEU A 103 -9.81 -3.69 -5.30
C LEU A 103 -10.68 -4.62 -4.46
N THR A 104 -10.14 -5.78 -4.09
CA THR A 104 -10.85 -6.79 -3.27
C THR A 104 -10.26 -6.96 -1.89
N ALA A 105 -9.07 -6.44 -1.61
CA ALA A 105 -8.58 -6.29 -0.26
C ALA A 105 -7.61 -5.11 -0.15
N ILE A 106 -7.62 -4.43 0.99
CA ILE A 106 -6.69 -3.36 1.31
C ILE A 106 -6.41 -3.31 2.80
N CYS A 107 -5.17 -3.04 3.17
CA CYS A 107 -4.78 -2.66 4.52
C CYS A 107 -3.72 -1.56 4.39
N PHE A 108 -4.05 -0.36 4.88
CA PHE A 108 -3.21 0.82 4.78
C PHE A 108 -3.17 1.51 6.15
N CYS A 109 -2.07 1.35 6.88
CA CYS A 109 -2.02 1.68 8.30
C CYS A 109 -1.77 3.16 8.58
N PHE A 110 -1.22 3.92 7.63
CA PHE A 110 -0.86 5.33 7.83
C PHE A 110 -1.42 6.24 6.72
N PRO A 111 -2.74 6.27 6.48
CA PRO A 111 -3.32 7.02 5.37
C PRO A 111 -3.27 8.54 5.61
N SER A 112 -2.83 9.30 4.60
CA SER A 112 -2.86 10.76 4.62
C SER A 112 -4.22 11.28 4.12
N SER A 113 -5.16 11.47 5.05
CA SER A 113 -6.45 12.17 4.82
C SER A 113 -7.49 11.45 3.96
N TRP A 114 -7.46 10.11 3.90
CA TRP A 114 -8.51 9.30 3.27
C TRP A 114 -8.77 8.02 4.07
N VAL A 115 -9.90 7.35 3.80
CA VAL A 115 -10.31 6.11 4.47
C VAL A 115 -10.14 4.91 3.52
N PRO A 116 -9.12 4.06 3.71
CA PRO A 116 -8.84 2.89 2.86
C PRO A 116 -10.01 1.96 2.62
N ALA A 117 -10.72 1.59 3.68
CA ALA A 117 -11.84 0.66 3.60
C ALA A 117 -12.96 1.15 2.65
N LYS A 118 -13.13 2.46 2.48
CA LYS A 118 -14.15 3.04 1.57
C LYS A 118 -13.81 2.86 0.09
N ARG A 119 -12.63 2.35 -0.26
CA ARG A 119 -12.22 2.11 -1.65
C ARG A 119 -12.47 0.68 -2.12
N LEU A 120 -12.87 -0.23 -1.23
CA LEU A 120 -13.18 -1.61 -1.58
C LEU A 120 -14.23 -1.66 -2.71
N GLY A 121 -14.00 -2.51 -3.72
CA GLY A 121 -14.86 -2.64 -4.89
C GLY A 121 -14.68 -1.57 -5.97
N MET A 122 -13.80 -0.58 -5.76
CA MET A 122 -13.45 0.39 -6.81
C MET A 122 -12.41 -0.18 -7.76
N ALA A 123 -12.49 0.18 -9.04
CA ALA A 123 -11.42 -0.09 -9.99
C ALA A 123 -10.19 0.77 -9.65
N LEU A 124 -8.98 0.30 -9.94
CA LEU A 124 -7.75 1.05 -9.61
C LEU A 124 -7.77 2.49 -10.14
N ALA A 125 -8.29 2.69 -11.36
CA ALA A 125 -8.42 4.02 -11.96
C ALA A 125 -9.28 4.99 -11.14
N GLN A 126 -10.22 4.48 -10.34
CA GLN A 126 -11.13 5.27 -9.50
C GLN A 126 -10.54 5.56 -8.11
N ILE A 127 -9.65 4.71 -7.61
CA ILE A 127 -8.99 4.87 -6.30
C ILE A 127 -8.15 6.16 -6.28
N HIS A 128 -7.55 6.52 -7.42
CA HIS A 128 -6.74 7.72 -7.59
C HIS A 128 -7.54 9.01 -7.89
N HIS A 129 -8.87 8.99 -7.78
CA HIS A 129 -9.73 10.08 -8.28
C HIS A 129 -10.04 11.25 -7.30
N PRO A 130 -9.14 11.64 -6.38
CA PRO A 130 -9.06 13.03 -5.95
C PRO A 130 -7.66 13.65 -6.18
N VAL A 131 -6.89 13.16 -7.15
CA VAL A 131 -5.69 13.86 -7.60
C VAL A 131 -6.12 14.92 -8.62
N ALA A 132 -6.13 16.19 -8.22
CA ALA A 132 -6.27 17.30 -9.16
C ALA A 132 -5.22 17.14 -10.28
N ASP A 133 -5.67 17.22 -11.54
CA ASP A 133 -4.96 16.94 -12.80
C ASP A 133 -4.85 15.46 -13.25
N GLY A 134 -5.77 14.61 -12.77
CA GLY A 134 -5.77 13.15 -12.98
C GLY A 134 -6.13 12.57 -14.36
N GLU A 135 -6.51 13.34 -15.39
CA GLU A 135 -6.96 12.74 -16.67
C GLU A 135 -5.87 11.89 -17.36
N ARG A 136 -4.61 12.34 -17.34
CA ARG A 136 -3.48 11.56 -17.87
C ARG A 136 -3.14 10.33 -17.01
N LEU A 137 -3.38 10.40 -15.71
CA LEU A 137 -3.17 9.29 -14.75
C LEU A 137 -4.27 8.25 -14.87
N VAL A 138 -5.53 8.66 -15.07
CA VAL A 138 -6.67 7.77 -15.36
C VAL A 138 -6.45 7.05 -16.69
N GLN A 139 -6.00 7.74 -17.74
CA GLN A 139 -5.67 7.10 -19.02
C GLN A 139 -4.44 6.19 -18.96
N ALA A 140 -3.47 6.50 -18.10
CA ALA A 140 -2.31 5.65 -17.86
C ALA A 140 -2.58 4.53 -16.83
N SER A 141 -3.72 4.55 -16.12
CA SER A 141 -3.99 3.66 -14.98
C SER A 141 -3.86 2.17 -15.32
N PRO A 142 -4.38 1.65 -16.45
CA PRO A 142 -4.17 0.24 -16.82
C PRO A 142 -2.68 -0.09 -17.02
N LYS A 143 -1.91 0.85 -17.58
CA LYS A 143 -0.47 0.70 -17.81
C LYS A 143 0.34 0.83 -16.51
N ILE A 144 -0.03 1.77 -15.64
CA ILE A 144 0.56 1.96 -14.32
C ILE A 144 0.31 0.71 -13.48
N ALA A 145 -0.90 0.19 -13.48
CA ALA A 145 -1.25 -1.00 -12.74
C ALA A 145 -0.51 -2.25 -13.22
N HIS A 146 -0.39 -2.40 -14.54
CA HIS A 146 0.40 -3.46 -15.15
C HIS A 146 1.88 -3.38 -14.73
N VAL A 147 2.45 -2.16 -14.74
CA VAL A 147 3.83 -1.92 -14.28
C VAL A 147 3.98 -2.12 -12.77
N MET A 148 3.00 -1.72 -11.95
CA MET A 148 3.01 -1.91 -10.48
C MET A 148 2.83 -3.37 -10.06
N SER A 149 2.23 -4.21 -10.92
CA SER A 149 2.06 -5.65 -10.71
C SER A 149 3.16 -6.51 -11.33
N ASP A 150 4.04 -5.91 -12.14
CA ASP A 150 5.14 -6.61 -12.78
C ASP A 150 6.29 -6.80 -11.77
N LEU A 151 6.51 -8.06 -11.38
CA LEU A 151 7.58 -8.45 -10.45
C LEU A 151 8.99 -8.08 -10.94
N GLN A 152 9.17 -7.79 -12.24
CA GLN A 152 10.44 -7.30 -12.80
C GLN A 152 10.62 -5.78 -12.69
N GLN A 153 9.57 -5.02 -12.38
CA GLN A 153 9.61 -3.55 -12.40
C GLN A 153 9.79 -2.91 -11.02
N GLY A 154 9.61 -3.66 -9.93
CA GLY A 154 9.81 -3.20 -8.55
C GLY A 154 8.65 -2.33 -8.01
N PRO A 155 8.65 -2.00 -6.71
CA PRO A 155 7.60 -1.22 -6.06
C PRO A 155 7.74 0.27 -6.41
N PHE A 156 6.79 1.09 -5.96
CA PHE A 156 6.77 2.54 -6.22
C PHE A 156 6.69 3.31 -4.91
N ASP A 157 7.49 4.38 -4.78
CA ASP A 157 7.42 5.29 -3.64
C ASP A 157 6.32 6.33 -3.89
N ALA A 158 5.29 6.32 -3.05
CA ALA A 158 4.45 7.49 -2.82
C ALA A 158 5.00 8.21 -1.58
N MET A 159 5.04 9.55 -1.60
CA MET A 159 5.63 10.41 -0.54
C MET A 159 5.05 10.25 0.90
N SER A 160 4.30 9.19 1.19
CA SER A 160 3.66 8.88 2.48
C SER A 160 3.83 7.41 2.94
N GLY A 161 4.51 6.54 2.19
CA GLY A 161 4.68 5.11 2.54
C GLY A 161 4.83 4.22 1.30
N ARG A 162 5.34 3.00 1.49
CA ARG A 162 5.48 2.00 0.41
C ARG A 162 4.21 1.12 0.34
N LEU A 163 3.67 0.91 -0.86
CA LEU A 163 2.48 0.10 -1.13
C LEU A 163 2.82 -1.04 -2.08
N VAL A 164 2.47 -2.27 -1.71
CA VAL A 164 2.54 -3.44 -2.58
C VAL A 164 1.17 -3.71 -3.19
N ILE A 165 1.13 -3.86 -4.52
CA ILE A 165 -0.07 -4.20 -5.28
C ILE A 165 0.09 -5.61 -5.86
N VAL A 166 -0.81 -6.52 -5.49
CA VAL A 166 -0.85 -7.88 -6.07
C VAL A 166 -2.11 -8.06 -6.91
N ARG A 167 -1.96 -8.74 -8.04
CA ARG A 167 -3.04 -9.04 -8.98
C ARG A 167 -3.19 -10.53 -9.19
N SER A 168 -4.43 -10.97 -9.38
CA SER A 168 -4.79 -12.34 -9.81
C SER A 168 -4.36 -12.62 -11.26
#